data_AF-A0A1I1SY28-F1
#
_entry.id   AF-A0A1I1SY28-F1
#
_cell.length_a   1.000
_cell.length_b   1.000
_cell.length_c   1.000
_cell.angle_alpha   90.00
_cell.angle_beta   90.00
_cell.angle_gamma   90.00
#
_symmetry.space_group_name_H-M   'P 1'
#
loop_
_entity.id
_entity.type
_entity.pdbx_description
1 polymer ?
#
loop_
_entity_poly.entity_id
_entity_poly.type
_entity_poly.pdbx_seq_one_letter_code
_entity_poly.pdbx_strand_id
1 'polypeptide(L)' 'MWKGIVAYFCVQIIIFLIILLIAKRKDKRLQDNHGTEVPNGYLFTGEVYFDPTTREKYEVYYNKMDGKRFHKKCSNEK' A
#
# COMPACT_ATOMS: atom_id res chain seq x y z
N MET A 1 32.79 -31.00 -8.52
CA MET A 1 31.72 -30.59 -9.45
C MET A 1 30.45 -30.16 -8.73
N TRP A 2 29.82 -31.02 -7.92
CA TRP A 2 28.54 -30.71 -7.24
C TRP A 2 28.60 -29.51 -6.27
N LYS A 3 29.71 -29.30 -5.55
CA LYS A 3 29.89 -28.16 -4.63
C LYS A 3 29.75 -26.79 -5.32
N GLY A 4 30.21 -26.68 -6.57
CA GLY A 4 30.08 -25.44 -7.35
C GLY A 4 28.63 -25.18 -7.79
N ILE A 5 27.90 -26.25 -8.13
CA ILE A 5 26.48 -26.19 -8.48
C ILE A 5 25.66 -25.77 -7.25
N VAL A 6 25.94 -26.34 -6.08
CA VAL A 6 25.28 -25.96 -4.82
C VAL A 6 25.58 -24.51 -4.47
N ALA A 7 26.84 -24.08 -4.57
CA ALA A 7 27.21 -22.69 -4.30
C ALA A 7 26.48 -21.70 -5.24
N TYR A 8 26.35 -22.03 -6.53
CA TYR A 8 25.63 -21.22 -7.51
C TYR A 8 24.15 -21.01 -7.11
N PHE A 9 23.44 -22.09 -6.77
CA PHE A 9 22.04 -21.98 -6.35
C PHE A 9 21.87 -21.25 -5.02
N CYS A 10 22.78 -21.45 -4.05
CA CYS A 10 22.77 -20.69 -2.80
C CYS A 10 22.88 -19.19 -3.05
N VAL A 11 23.79 -18.76 -3.93
CA VAL A 11 23.95 -17.34 -4.29
C VAL A 11 22.69 -16.80 -4.98
N GLN A 12 22.10 -17.56 -5.90
CA GLN A 12 20.85 -17.15 -6.56
C GLN A 12 19.69 -16.97 -5.57
N ILE A 13 19.54 -17.89 -4.61
CA ILE A 13 18.49 -17.80 -3.59
C ILE A 13 18.69 -16.54 -2.74
N ILE A 14 19.92 -16.23 -2.34
CA ILE A 14 20.23 -15.03 -1.55
C ILE A 14 19.87 -13.77 -2.35
N ILE A 15 20.27 -13.68 -3.62
CA ILE A 15 19.94 -12.54 -4.49
C ILE A 15 18.42 -12.41 -4.65
N PHE A 16 17.72 -13.52 -4.87
CA PHE A 16 16.26 -13.54 -4.99
C PHE A 16 15.58 -13.03 -3.72
N LEU A 17 16.01 -13.47 -2.54
CA LEU A 17 15.49 -12.98 -1.26
C LEU A 17 15.72 -11.49 -1.07
N ILE A 18 16.89 -10.96 -1.45
CA ILE A 18 17.18 -9.52 -1.41
C ILE A 18 16.19 -8.75 -2.31
N ILE A 19 15.96 -9.23 -3.53
CA ILE A 19 15.00 -8.62 -4.46
C ILE A 19 13.59 -8.62 -3.86
N LEU A 20 13.15 -9.73 -3.25
CA LEU A 20 11.84 -9.80 -2.59
C LEU A 20 11.70 -8.80 -1.44
N LEU A 21 12.75 -8.62 -0.63
CA LEU A 21 12.73 -7.64 0.46
C LEU A 21 12.63 -6.19 -0.05
N ILE A 22 13.35 -5.86 -1.14
CA ILE A 22 13.25 -4.55 -1.79
C ILE A 22 11.86 -4.35 -2.40
N ALA A 23 11.34 -5.37 -3.09
CA ALA A 23 10.01 -5.34 -3.68
C ALA A 23 8.92 -5.12 -2.61
N LYS A 24 9.02 -5.78 -1.45
CA LYS A 24 8.11 -5.60 -0.32
C LYS A 24 8.09 -4.16 0.19
N ARG A 25 9.24 -3.47 0.26
CA ARG A 25 9.28 -2.05 0.63
C ARG A 25 8.76 -1.11 -0.46
N LYS A 26 8.93 -1.49 -1.73
CA LYS A 26 8.46 -0.70 -2.87
C LYS A 26 6.95 -0.89 -3.13
N ASP A 27 6.38 -1.99 -2.65
CA ASP A 27 4.95 -2.23 -2.75
C ASP A 27 4.18 -1.25 -1.84
N LYS A 28 3.85 -0.10 -2.43
CA LYS A 28 3.06 0.96 -1.80
C LYS A 28 1.56 0.70 -1.85
N ARG A 29 1.11 -0.47 -2.30
CA ARG A 29 -0.34 -0.79 -2.35
C ARG A 29 -0.99 -0.82 -0.98
N LEU A 30 -0.18 -0.95 0.07
CA LEU A 30 -0.55 -0.84 1.49
C LEU A 30 -0.04 0.45 2.16
N GLN A 31 0.37 1.49 1.41
CA GLN A 31 0.57 2.79 2.05
C GLN A 31 -0.79 3.37 2.41
N ASP A 32 -1.19 3.04 3.63
CA ASP A 32 -2.30 3.57 4.42
C ASP A 32 -2.32 5.09 4.41
N ASN A 33 -2.86 5.67 3.34
CA ASN A 33 -3.55 6.95 3.47
C ASN A 33 -4.98 6.68 3.98
N HIS A 34 -5.15 5.70 4.86
CA HIS A 34 -6.39 5.36 5.53
C HIS A 34 -6.32 5.95 6.94
N GLY A 35 -7.31 6.75 7.30
CA GLY A 35 -7.37 7.34 8.63
C GLY A 35 -8.75 7.88 8.95
N THR A 36 -8.91 8.36 10.18
CA THR A 36 -10.16 8.97 10.66
C THR A 36 -10.20 10.46 10.40
N GLU A 37 -9.04 11.13 10.42
CA GLU A 37 -8.92 12.57 10.25
C GLU A 37 -8.28 12.93 8.90
N VAL A 38 -8.94 13.83 8.17
CA VAL A 38 -8.45 14.30 6.87
C VAL A 38 -7.38 15.36 7.11
N PRO A 39 -6.17 15.21 6.55
CA PRO A 39 -5.14 16.24 6.66
C PRO A 39 -5.53 17.52 5.93
N ASN A 40 -5.01 18.67 6.38
CA ASN A 40 -5.24 19.95 5.72
C ASN A 40 -4.81 19.94 4.25
N GLY A 41 -5.60 20.58 3.38
CA GLY A 41 -5.33 20.67 1.94
C GLY A 41 -5.89 19.53 1.08
N TYR A 42 -6.51 18.53 1.70
CA TYR A 42 -7.27 17.50 1.01
C TYR A 42 -8.72 17.95 0.78
N LEU A 43 -9.19 17.83 -0.46
CA LEU A 43 -10.54 18.19 -0.90
C LEU A 43 -11.38 16.93 -1.09
N PHE A 44 -12.61 16.94 -0.59
CA PHE A 44 -13.54 15.83 -0.82
C PHE A 44 -13.86 15.72 -2.31
N THR A 45 -13.83 14.50 -2.85
CA THR A 45 -14.04 14.25 -4.29
C THR A 45 -15.46 13.83 -4.64
N GLY A 46 -16.29 13.47 -3.66
CA GLY A 46 -17.60 12.86 -3.91
C GLY A 46 -17.54 11.35 -4.16
N GLU A 47 -16.35 10.77 -4.32
CA GLU A 47 -16.18 9.33 -4.51
C GLU A 47 -16.26 8.59 -3.17
N VAL A 48 -16.99 7.47 -3.17
CA VAL A 48 -17.07 6.54 -2.04
C VAL A 48 -16.55 5.18 -2.50
N TYR A 49 -15.50 4.71 -1.84
CA TYR A 49 -14.91 3.40 -2.05
C TYR A 49 -15.50 2.40 -1.04
N PHE A 50 -15.87 1.21 -1.51
CA PHE A 50 -16.33 0.11 -0.66
C PHE A 50 -15.32 -1.03 -0.73
N ASP A 51 -14.76 -1.42 0.41
CA ASP A 51 -13.87 -2.57 0.49
C ASP A 51 -14.69 -3.86 0.68
N PRO A 52 -14.69 -4.80 -0.29
CA PRO A 52 -15.44 -6.04 -0.18
C PRO A 52 -14.91 -6.99 0.91
N THR A 53 -13.65 -6.81 1.33
CA THR A 53 -12.99 -7.67 2.32
C THR A 53 -13.38 -7.26 3.74
N THR A 54 -13.33 -5.97 4.04
CA THR A 54 -13.65 -5.41 5.37
C THR A 54 -15.12 -4.99 5.49
N ARG A 55 -15.83 -4.86 4.36
CA ARG A 55 -17.19 -4.29 4.25
C ARG A 55 -17.28 -2.84 4.73
N GLU A 56 -16.16 -2.13 4.75
CA GLU A 56 -16.09 -0.74 5.17
C GLU A 56 -16.25 0.19 3.97
N LYS A 57 -16.87 1.35 4.22
CA LYS A 57 -16.96 2.44 3.24
C LYS A 57 -15.93 3.50 3.57
N TYR A 58 -15.29 4.04 2.54
CA TYR A 58 -14.31 5.09 2.64
C TYR A 58 -14.67 6.25 1.72
N GLU A 59 -14.64 7.47 2.24
CA GLU A 59 -14.71 8.70 1.48
C GLU A 59 -13.33 9.04 0.92
N VAL A 60 -13.28 9.37 -0.38
CA VAL A 60 -12.03 9.71 -1.05
C VAL A 60 -11.82 11.21 -1.06
N TYR A 61 -10.65 11.62 -0.60
CA TYR A 61 -10.17 12.99 -0.62
C TYR A 61 -8.91 13.10 -1.48
N TYR A 62 -8.76 14.24 -2.15
CA TYR A 62 -7.65 14.50 -3.07
C TYR A 62 -6.93 15.80 -2.71
N ASN A 63 -5.61 15.75 -2.65
CA ASN A 63 -4.78 16.94 -2.48
C ASN A 63 -4.22 17.39 -3.83
N LYS A 64 -4.58 18.60 -4.26
CA LYS A 64 -4.15 19.17 -5.56
C LYS A 64 -2.65 19.52 -5.59
N MET A 65 -2.03 19.76 -4.44
CA MET A 65 -0.64 20.23 -4.36
C MET A 65 0.37 19.11 -4.58
N ASP A 66 0.10 17.91 -4.05
CA ASP A 66 1.01 16.76 -4.15
C ASP A 66 0.43 15.57 -4.94
N GLY A 67 -0.82 15.67 -5.40
CA GLY A 67 -1.49 14.65 -6.20
C GLY A 67 -1.88 13.40 -5.43
N LYS A 68 -1.82 13.42 -4.09
CA LYS A 68 -2.14 12.25 -3.26
C LYS A 68 -3.64 12.11 -2.97
N ARG A 69 -4.04 10.87 -2.69
CA ARG A 69 -5.39 10.50 -2.27
C ARG A 69 -5.39 10.01 -0.83
N PHE A 70 -6.40 10.39 -0.08
CA PHE A 70 -6.65 9.97 1.29
C PHE A 70 -8.04 9.34 1.38
N HIS A 71 -8.14 8.20 2.02
CA HIS A 71 -9.36 7.42 2.17
C HIS A 71 -9.78 7.48 3.63
N LYS A 72 -10.77 8.31 3.93
CA LYS A 72 -11.31 8.41 5.28
C LYS A 72 -12.39 7.37 5.46
N LYS A 73 -12.33 6.60 6.54
CA LYS A 73 -13.42 5.66 6.88
C LYS A 73 -14.70 6.46 7.14
N CYS A 74 -15.78 6.13 6.45
CA CYS A 74 -17.10 6.66 6.77
C CYS A 74 -17.43 6.19 8.20
N SER A 75 -17.52 7.12 9.14
CA SER A 75 -18.08 6.81 10.44
C SER A 75 -19.54 6.44 10.20
N ASN A 76 -19.91 5.18 10.44
CA ASN A 76 -21.31 4.83 10.62
C ASN A 76 -21.71 5.41 11.98
N GLU A 77 -21.93 6.71 12.03
CA GLU A 77 -22.56 7.37 13.16
C GLU A 77 -24.00 6.83 13.22
N LYS A 78 -24.26 6.02 14.25
CA LYS A 78 -25.61 5.67 14.70
C LYS A 78 -26.15 6.79 15.56
#